data_AF-A0A1J4Q2H3-F1
#
_entry.id   AF-A0A1J4Q2H3-F1
#
_cell.length_a   1.000
_cell.length_b   1.000
_cell.length_c   1.000
_cell.angle_alpha   90.00
_cell.angle_beta   90.00
_cell.angle_gamma   90.00
#
_symmetry.space_group_name_H-M   'P 1'
#
loop_
_entity.id
_entity.type
_entity.pdbx_description
1 polymer ?
#
loop_
_entity_poly.entity_id
_entity_poly.type
_entity_poly.pdbx_seq_one_letter_code
_entity_poly.pdbx_strand_id
1 'polypeptide(L)'
;MIFMSGDEGEWAWAYDANDADRFFDLGPDEEGWKMVDAGLAELLAQRNLLEIAYGPVSHRVISQVSPVLLPEVVAGLTEITTCPWRSLPGLRLHIGDGVLVVSSFGRENFAPFSHTNDVLDIRVAVTSPDKFDYLENREWPHPWRVLPSRSLEWIRAYSERGR
;
A
#
# COMPACT_ATOMS: atom_id res chain seq x y z
N MET A 1 14.94 0.89 -21.17
CA MET A 1 14.33 0.82 -19.82
C MET A 1 13.81 2.19 -19.44
N ILE A 2 12.60 2.24 -18.91
CA ILE A 2 11.99 3.43 -18.33
C ILE A 2 12.00 3.25 -16.81
N PHE A 3 12.57 4.21 -16.10
CA PHE A 3 12.70 4.18 -14.64
C PHE A 3 11.62 5.04 -13.99
N MET A 4 11.06 4.53 -12.90
CA MET A 4 9.97 5.14 -12.14
C MET A 4 10.33 5.11 -10.66
N SER A 5 10.13 6.24 -9.98
CA SER A 5 10.32 6.35 -8.54
C SER A 5 9.15 7.07 -7.90
N GLY A 6 8.74 6.67 -6.69
CA GLY A 6 7.82 7.45 -5.86
C GLY A 6 8.46 8.76 -5.36
N ASP A 7 7.64 9.71 -4.89
CA ASP A 7 8.06 11.05 -4.45
C ASP A 7 9.13 11.04 -3.33
N GLU A 8 9.15 9.99 -2.51
CA GLU A 8 10.12 9.80 -1.43
C GLU A 8 11.23 8.79 -1.77
N GLY A 9 11.34 8.38 -3.04
CA GLY A 9 12.31 7.37 -3.50
C GLY A 9 12.07 5.96 -2.97
N GLU A 10 10.94 5.75 -2.29
CA GLU A 10 10.64 4.52 -1.54
C GLU A 10 10.46 3.29 -2.43
N TRP A 11 9.92 3.47 -3.64
CA TRP A 11 9.68 2.39 -4.60
C TRP A 11 10.37 2.76 -5.91
N ALA A 12 11.40 2.02 -6.28
CA ALA A 12 12.17 2.23 -7.49
C ALA A 12 11.98 1.03 -8.41
N TRP A 13 11.31 1.27 -9.54
CA TRP A 13 10.87 0.23 -10.45
C TRP A 13 11.08 0.64 -11.90
N ALA A 14 11.29 -0.31 -12.80
CA ALA A 14 11.58 -0.04 -14.20
C ALA A 14 11.02 -1.12 -15.11
N TYR A 15 10.72 -0.78 -16.36
CA TYR A 15 10.32 -1.76 -17.38
C TYR A 15 11.07 -1.54 -18.69
N ASP A 16 11.23 -2.60 -19.49
CA ASP A 16 11.78 -2.47 -20.84
C ASP A 16 10.71 -1.94 -21.80
N ALA A 17 10.97 -0.79 -22.45
CA ALA A 17 10.05 -0.20 -23.41
C ALA A 17 9.90 -1.04 -24.68
N ASN A 18 10.84 -1.95 -24.96
CA ASN A 18 10.79 -2.87 -26.10
C ASN A 18 10.16 -4.22 -25.74
N ASP A 19 9.93 -4.48 -24.45
CA ASP A 19 9.39 -5.73 -23.93
C ASP A 19 8.68 -5.47 -22.60
N ALA A 20 7.37 -5.21 -22.69
CA ALA A 20 6.54 -4.81 -21.55
C ALA A 20 6.38 -5.91 -20.48
N ASP A 21 6.80 -7.14 -20.78
CA ASP A 21 6.80 -8.24 -19.80
C ASP A 21 8.11 -8.28 -18.99
N ARG A 22 9.10 -7.44 -19.33
CA ARG A 22 10.36 -7.34 -18.59
C ARG A 22 10.30 -6.21 -17.58
N PHE A 23 9.94 -6.60 -16.36
CA PHE A 23 9.86 -5.72 -15.20
C PHE A 23 11.08 -5.87 -14.28
N PHE A 24 11.53 -4.75 -13.70
CA PHE A 24 12.65 -4.68 -12.78
C PHE A 24 12.31 -3.86 -11.54
N ASP A 25 12.80 -4.32 -10.40
CA ASP A 25 12.67 -3.64 -9.11
C ASP A 25 14.03 -3.53 -8.44
N LEU A 26 14.20 -2.49 -7.64
CA LEU A 26 15.36 -2.29 -6.79
C LEU A 26 14.89 -2.54 -5.34
N GLY A 27 15.26 -3.70 -4.79
CA GLY A 27 14.87 -4.05 -3.42
C GLY A 27 15.49 -3.12 -2.38
N PRO A 28 14.96 -3.09 -1.15
CA PRO A 28 15.61 -2.40 -0.04
C PRO A 28 16.99 -3.03 0.13
N ASP A 29 18.00 -2.18 0.23
CA ASP A 29 19.39 -2.59 0.44
C ASP A 29 20.06 -3.37 -0.72
N GLU A 30 19.45 -3.40 -1.91
CA GLU A 30 20.08 -4.02 -3.10
C GLU A 30 20.92 -3.02 -3.90
N GLU A 31 22.11 -3.43 -4.33
CA GLU A 31 23.01 -2.61 -5.17
C GLU A 31 22.57 -2.56 -6.65
N GLY A 32 21.59 -3.37 -7.06
CA GLY A 32 21.24 -3.52 -8.47
C GLY A 32 19.80 -3.91 -8.75
N TRP A 33 19.33 -3.45 -9.90
CA TRP A 33 18.04 -3.82 -10.48
C TRP A 33 18.01 -5.31 -10.81
N LYS A 34 16.99 -6.02 -10.31
CA LYS A 34 16.74 -7.41 -10.75
C LYS A 34 15.40 -7.50 -11.44
N MET A 35 15.23 -8.55 -12.23
CA MET A 35 13.95 -8.85 -12.86
C MET A 35 12.97 -9.36 -11.80
N VAL A 36 11.70 -9.03 -11.98
CA VAL A 36 10.60 -9.53 -11.14
C VAL A 36 9.68 -10.36 -12.03
N ASP A 37 9.17 -11.46 -11.48
CA ASP A 37 8.23 -12.35 -12.17
C ASP A 37 6.82 -11.75 -12.13
N ALA A 38 6.60 -10.69 -12.93
CA ALA A 38 5.33 -9.99 -13.09
C ALA A 38 5.30 -9.21 -14.41
N GLY A 39 4.13 -9.10 -15.04
CA GLY A 39 3.93 -8.31 -16.26
C GLY A 39 3.58 -6.85 -15.98
N LEU A 40 3.69 -5.96 -17.00
CA LEU A 40 3.33 -4.54 -16.87
C LEU A 40 1.87 -4.34 -16.42
N ALA A 41 0.93 -5.18 -16.87
CA ALA A 41 -0.48 -5.06 -16.49
C ALA A 41 -0.70 -5.29 -14.99
N GLU A 42 -0.07 -6.32 -14.42
CA GLU A 42 -0.12 -6.62 -12.98
C GLU A 42 0.52 -5.50 -12.17
N LEU A 43 1.66 -4.98 -12.64
CA LEU A 43 2.32 -3.84 -12.04
C LEU A 43 1.42 -2.59 -12.01
N LEU A 44 0.79 -2.25 -13.13
CA LEU A 44 -0.07 -1.07 -13.20
C LEU A 44 -1.32 -1.23 -12.34
N ALA A 45 -1.91 -2.43 -12.31
CA ALA A 45 -3.04 -2.73 -11.43
C ALA A 45 -2.66 -2.56 -9.95
N GLN A 46 -1.53 -3.15 -9.54
CA GLN A 46 -1.02 -3.03 -8.18
C GLN A 46 -0.63 -1.58 -7.84
N ARG A 47 -0.02 -0.84 -8.78
CA ARG A 47 0.34 0.56 -8.60
C ARG A 47 -0.90 1.43 -8.38
N ASN A 48 -1.95 1.24 -9.17
CA ASN A 48 -3.21 1.98 -8.99
C ASN A 48 -3.83 1.74 -7.61
N LEU A 49 -3.77 0.50 -7.10
CA LEU A 49 -4.22 0.18 -5.74
C LEU A 49 -3.36 0.87 -4.68
N LEU A 50 -2.03 0.84 -4.85
CA LEU A 50 -1.13 1.57 -3.95
C LEU A 50 -1.39 3.07 -3.99
N GLU A 51 -1.67 3.66 -5.16
CA GLU A 51 -2.03 5.08 -5.27
C GLU A 51 -3.35 5.40 -4.56
N ILE A 52 -4.32 4.49 -4.57
CA ILE A 52 -5.55 4.64 -3.77
C ILE A 52 -5.21 4.63 -2.27
N ALA A 53 -4.34 3.72 -1.83
CA ALA A 53 -4.01 3.54 -0.42
C ALA A 53 -3.06 4.61 0.15
N TYR A 54 -2.16 5.15 -0.67
CA TYR A 54 -1.17 6.17 -0.31
C TYR A 54 -1.57 7.57 -0.78
N GLY A 55 -2.60 7.65 -1.62
CA GLY A 55 -3.11 8.90 -2.16
C GLY A 55 -3.79 9.77 -1.10
N PRO A 56 -4.24 10.96 -1.51
CA PRO A 56 -4.76 11.96 -0.57
C PRO A 56 -6.14 11.61 0.00
N VAL A 57 -6.75 10.50 -0.44
CA VAL A 57 -8.13 10.13 -0.10
C VAL A 57 -8.17 9.19 1.10
N SER A 58 -9.15 9.45 1.98
CA SER A 58 -9.68 8.64 3.08
C SER A 58 -8.92 7.35 3.42
N HIS A 59 -7.80 7.49 4.11
CA HIS A 59 -7.03 6.37 4.63
C HIS A 59 -6.79 6.50 6.14
N ARG A 60 -6.57 5.36 6.78
CA ARG A 60 -6.09 5.22 8.15
C ARG A 60 -4.76 4.47 8.12
N VAL A 61 -3.73 5.07 8.71
CA VAL A 61 -2.41 4.44 8.83
C VAL A 61 -2.27 3.86 10.23
N ILE A 62 -1.83 2.61 10.32
CA ILE A 62 -1.60 1.86 11.55
C ILE A 62 -0.20 1.26 11.43
N SER A 63 0.75 1.85 12.13
CA SER A 63 2.16 1.43 12.06
C SER A 63 2.53 0.47 13.18
N GLN A 64 3.55 -0.37 12.93
CA GLN A 64 4.17 -1.25 13.92
C GLN A 64 3.22 -2.32 14.52
N VAL A 65 2.30 -2.84 13.71
CA VAL A 65 1.31 -3.85 14.12
C VAL A 65 1.92 -5.25 14.12
N SER A 66 1.70 -6.05 15.16
CA SER A 66 2.15 -7.45 15.13
C SER A 66 1.47 -8.23 13.99
N PRO A 67 2.20 -9.02 13.18
CA PRO A 67 1.63 -9.82 12.09
C PRO A 67 0.48 -10.74 12.51
N VAL A 68 0.45 -11.16 13.78
CA VAL A 68 -0.62 -12.02 14.33
C VAL A 68 -1.98 -11.35 14.34
N LEU A 69 -2.04 -10.01 14.30
CA LEU A 69 -3.27 -9.22 14.30
C LEU A 69 -3.78 -8.91 12.89
N LEU A 70 -2.99 -9.20 11.85
CA LEU A 70 -3.40 -8.94 10.47
C LEU A 70 -4.73 -9.63 10.09
N PRO A 71 -5.00 -10.90 10.47
CA PRO A 71 -6.28 -11.55 10.16
C PRO A 71 -7.49 -10.80 10.70
N GLU A 72 -7.38 -10.17 11.88
CA GLU A 72 -8.46 -9.37 12.45
C GLU A 72 -8.71 -8.09 11.66
N VAL A 73 -7.67 -7.50 11.07
CA VAL A 73 -7.77 -6.30 10.24
C VAL A 73 -8.41 -6.59 8.89
N VAL A 74 -8.03 -7.71 8.26
CA VAL A 74 -8.45 -8.06 6.90
C VAL A 74 -9.66 -9.00 6.85
N ALA A 75 -10.28 -9.28 8.00
CA ALA A 75 -11.46 -10.14 8.09
C ALA A 75 -12.56 -9.70 7.11
N GLY A 76 -13.01 -10.62 6.26
CA GLY A 76 -14.03 -10.36 5.24
C GLY A 76 -13.51 -9.73 3.94
N LEU A 77 -12.20 -9.49 3.83
CA LEU A 77 -11.56 -9.00 2.61
C LEU A 77 -10.87 -10.15 1.87
N THR A 78 -10.75 -10.01 0.55
CA THR A 78 -10.05 -10.96 -0.32
C THR A 78 -8.65 -10.46 -0.58
N GLU A 79 -7.64 -11.30 -0.33
CA GLU A 79 -6.27 -11.01 -0.73
C GLU A 79 -6.10 -11.14 -2.25
N ILE A 80 -5.45 -10.15 -2.88
CA ILE A 80 -5.28 -10.05 -4.34
C ILE A 80 -3.83 -9.73 -4.75
N THR A 81 -2.87 -9.92 -3.85
CA THR A 81 -1.46 -9.61 -4.11
C THR A 81 -0.92 -10.47 -5.25
N THR A 82 -0.37 -9.84 -6.29
CA THR A 82 0.10 -10.54 -7.50
C THR A 82 1.55 -10.24 -7.83
N CYS A 83 2.05 -9.02 -7.59
CA CYS A 83 3.44 -8.66 -7.91
C CYS A 83 4.37 -8.81 -6.68
N PRO A 84 5.47 -9.58 -6.76
CA PRO A 84 6.41 -9.77 -5.66
C PRO A 84 7.42 -8.61 -5.61
N TRP A 85 6.94 -7.42 -5.23
CA TRP A 85 7.79 -6.25 -5.01
C TRP A 85 8.85 -6.57 -3.98
N ARG A 86 10.11 -6.40 -4.36
CA ARG A 86 11.25 -6.42 -3.46
C ARG A 86 11.32 -5.13 -2.66
N SER A 87 11.06 -3.97 -3.27
CA SER A 87 11.02 -2.65 -2.60
C SER A 87 9.94 -2.52 -1.52
N LEU A 88 8.96 -3.42 -1.50
CA LEU A 88 7.92 -3.52 -0.49
C LEU A 88 7.81 -4.97 0.02
N PRO A 89 8.77 -5.42 0.83
CA PRO A 89 8.78 -6.78 1.32
C PRO A 89 7.57 -7.04 2.22
N GLY A 90 6.98 -8.22 2.06
CA GLY A 90 5.76 -8.61 2.79
C GLY A 90 4.52 -7.81 2.36
N LEU A 91 4.56 -7.12 1.22
CA LEU A 91 3.40 -6.42 0.69
C LEU A 91 2.24 -7.38 0.47
N ARG A 92 1.08 -7.04 1.04
CA ARG A 92 -0.18 -7.74 0.81
C ARG A 92 -1.30 -6.72 0.58
N LEU A 93 -2.13 -7.01 -0.41
CA LEU A 93 -3.29 -6.21 -0.77
C LEU A 93 -4.55 -7.01 -0.51
N HIS A 94 -5.47 -6.45 0.27
CA HIS A 94 -6.77 -7.04 0.54
C HIS A 94 -7.87 -6.07 0.12
N ILE A 95 -8.89 -6.56 -0.58
CA ILE A 95 -9.99 -5.75 -1.10
C ILE A 95 -11.34 -6.37 -0.76
N GLY A 96 -12.35 -5.53 -0.54
CA GLY A 96 -13.73 -5.95 -0.38
C GLY A 96 -14.64 -4.76 -0.11
N ASP A 97 -15.87 -4.78 -0.63
CA ASP A 97 -16.94 -3.80 -0.33
C ASP A 97 -16.47 -2.34 -0.17
N GLY A 98 -15.71 -1.82 -1.15
CA GLY A 98 -15.22 -0.43 -1.15
C GLY A 98 -14.11 -0.13 -0.14
N VAL A 99 -13.46 -1.15 0.42
CA VAL A 99 -12.32 -1.08 1.34
C VAL A 99 -11.10 -1.71 0.67
N LEU A 100 -9.96 -1.05 0.82
CA LEU A 100 -8.64 -1.54 0.44
C LEU A 100 -7.74 -1.53 1.68
N VAL A 101 -7.11 -2.67 1.98
CA VAL A 101 -6.08 -2.78 3.00
C VAL A 101 -4.75 -3.13 2.35
N VAL A 102 -3.74 -2.31 2.62
CA VAL A 102 -2.36 -2.54 2.23
C VAL A 102 -1.56 -2.80 3.48
N SER A 103 -0.84 -3.91 3.53
CA SER A 103 0.11 -4.19 4.61
C SER A 103 1.47 -4.49 4.01
N SER A 104 2.54 -4.00 4.63
CA SER A 104 3.92 -4.41 4.32
C SER A 104 4.71 -4.55 5.61
N PHE A 105 5.90 -5.15 5.57
CA PHE A 105 6.78 -5.12 6.73
C PHE A 105 7.12 -3.69 7.12
N GLY A 106 7.04 -3.42 8.43
CA GLY A 106 7.25 -2.10 8.97
C GLY A 106 8.69 -1.64 8.79
N ARG A 107 8.94 -0.34 8.91
CA ARG A 107 10.28 0.24 8.82
C ARG A 107 10.86 0.57 10.18
N GLU A 108 12.18 0.56 10.30
CA GLU A 108 12.86 1.03 11.49
C GLU A 108 12.72 2.55 11.64
N ASN A 109 12.40 3.01 12.85
CA ASN A 109 12.21 4.45 13.13
C ASN A 109 13.47 5.30 12.87
N PHE A 110 14.66 4.71 13.02
CA PHE A 110 15.95 5.40 12.85
C PHE A 110 16.64 5.10 11.51
N ALA A 111 16.12 4.13 10.75
CA ALA A 111 16.60 3.72 9.44
C ALA A 111 15.39 3.43 8.54
N PRO A 112 14.74 4.47 7.98
CA PRO A 112 13.47 4.33 7.23
C PRO A 112 13.59 3.56 5.91
N PHE A 113 14.77 3.02 5.61
CA PHE A 113 15.05 2.18 4.44
C PHE A 113 15.18 0.69 4.79
N SER A 114 15.27 0.37 6.09
CA SER A 114 15.41 -1.00 6.58
C SER A 114 14.07 -1.50 7.13
N HIS A 115 13.68 -2.69 6.70
CA HIS A 115 12.44 -3.33 7.11
C HIS A 115 12.64 -4.24 8.32
N THR A 116 11.62 -4.30 9.17
CA THR A 116 11.52 -5.25 10.29
C THR A 116 10.39 -6.23 10.03
N ASN A 117 10.71 -7.52 10.11
CA ASN A 117 9.76 -8.60 9.82
C ASN A 117 8.79 -8.89 10.98
N ASP A 118 9.04 -8.30 12.15
CA ASP A 118 8.27 -8.57 13.38
C ASP A 118 7.04 -7.67 13.52
N VAL A 119 6.92 -6.67 12.65
CA VAL A 119 5.82 -5.71 12.64
C VAL A 119 5.41 -5.35 11.21
N LEU A 120 4.17 -4.92 11.07
CA LEU A 120 3.56 -4.48 9.82
C LEU A 120 3.22 -3.00 9.88
N ASP A 121 3.38 -2.32 8.77
CA ASP A 121 2.72 -1.05 8.49
C ASP A 121 1.48 -1.34 7.65
N ILE A 122 0.32 -0.92 8.16
CA ILE A 122 -0.98 -1.16 7.55
C ILE A 122 -1.62 0.17 7.17
N ARG A 123 -2.12 0.25 5.93
CA ARG A 123 -2.96 1.33 5.43
C ARG A 123 -4.32 0.76 5.08
N VAL A 124 -5.36 1.38 5.62
CA VAL A 124 -6.74 1.06 5.29
C VAL A 124 -7.32 2.25 4.56
N ALA A 125 -7.67 2.09 3.29
CA ALA A 125 -8.34 3.09 2.48
C ALA A 125 -9.77 2.67 2.17
N VAL A 126 -10.64 3.65 1.98
CA VAL A 126 -11.98 3.44 1.47
C VAL A 126 -12.15 4.15 0.14
N THR A 127 -12.73 3.46 -0.83
CA THR A 127 -12.94 3.96 -2.19
C THR A 127 -14.31 4.57 -2.39
N SER A 128 -15.17 4.55 -1.36
CA SER A 128 -16.53 5.08 -1.43
C SER A 128 -16.91 5.83 -0.14
N PRO A 129 -17.60 7.00 -0.24
CA PRO A 129 -17.96 7.82 0.93
C PRO A 129 -18.86 7.12 1.95
N ASP A 130 -19.70 6.18 1.53
CA ASP A 130 -20.58 5.38 2.41
C ASP A 130 -19.80 4.40 3.30
N LYS A 131 -18.53 4.14 2.99
CA LYS A 131 -17.65 3.28 3.78
C LYS A 131 -16.80 4.05 4.78
N PHE A 132 -16.96 5.37 4.90
CA PHE A 132 -16.14 6.17 5.82
C PHE A 132 -16.26 5.71 7.28
N ASP A 133 -17.44 5.27 7.69
CA ASP A 133 -17.69 4.70 9.03
C ASP A 133 -16.79 3.47 9.32
N TYR A 134 -16.33 2.77 8.29
CA TYR A 134 -15.36 1.67 8.43
C TYR A 134 -14.04 2.16 9.03
N LEU A 135 -13.61 3.38 8.71
CA LEU A 135 -12.39 3.98 9.25
C LEU A 135 -12.60 4.49 10.68
N GLU A 136 -13.73 5.14 10.95
CA GLU A 136 -13.99 5.80 12.24
C GLU A 136 -14.47 4.86 13.33
N ASN A 137 -15.44 4.00 13.03
CA ASN A 137 -16.21 3.27 14.04
C ASN A 137 -15.66 1.86 14.33
N ARG A 138 -14.59 1.46 13.63
CA ARG A 138 -13.91 0.19 13.92
C ARG A 138 -12.95 0.36 15.10
N GLU A 139 -12.96 -0.62 15.99
CA GLU A 139 -11.91 -0.77 16.99
C GLU A 139 -10.64 -1.24 16.28
N TRP A 140 -9.63 -0.38 16.26
CA TRP A 140 -8.34 -0.70 15.67
C TRP A 140 -7.41 -1.26 16.74
N PRO A 141 -6.50 -2.18 16.39
CA PRO A 141 -5.51 -2.67 17.34
C PRO A 141 -4.83 -1.49 18.06
N HIS A 142 -4.72 -1.55 19.39
CA HIS A 142 -3.91 -0.64 20.19
C HIS A 142 -2.50 -1.26 20.41
N PRO A 143 -1.45 -0.47 20.71
CA PRO A 143 -1.40 0.95 21.05
C PRO A 143 -0.70 1.83 19.98
N TRP A 144 -1.26 1.93 18.77
CA TRP A 144 -0.51 2.47 17.62
C TRP A 144 -0.87 3.91 17.23
N ARG A 145 0.04 4.57 16.51
CA ARG A 145 -0.14 5.92 15.98
C ARG A 145 -1.09 5.90 14.79
N VAL A 146 -2.37 6.08 15.10
CA VAL A 146 -3.41 6.25 14.09
C VAL A 146 -3.32 7.66 13.52
N LEU A 147 -2.89 7.79 12.26
CA LEU A 147 -2.98 9.08 11.57
C LEU A 147 -4.44 9.31 11.12
N PRO A 148 -5.00 10.52 11.34
CA PRO A 148 -6.39 10.80 11.01
C PRO A 148 -6.60 10.73 9.50
N SER A 149 -7.75 10.16 9.11
CA SER A 149 -8.29 10.34 7.77
C SER A 149 -8.61 11.83 7.55
N ARG A 150 -8.54 12.30 6.30
CA ARG A 150 -9.11 13.62 5.93
C ARG A 150 -10.61 13.61 6.26
N SER A 151 -11.19 14.74 6.66
CA SER A 151 -12.61 14.82 7.05
C SER A 151 -13.55 14.40 5.92
N LEU A 152 -14.75 13.91 6.26
CA LEU A 152 -15.84 13.60 5.31
C LEU A 152 -16.09 14.73 4.31
N GLU A 153 -16.04 15.98 4.78
CA GLU A 153 -16.24 17.18 3.97
C GLU A 153 -15.15 17.33 2.91
N TRP A 154 -13.89 17.07 3.27
CA TRP A 154 -12.77 17.09 2.33
C TRP A 154 -12.91 15.99 1.27
N ILE A 155 -13.31 14.78 1.68
CA ILE A 155 -13.50 13.62 0.79
C ILE A 155 -14.63 13.88 -0.21
N ARG A 156 -15.77 14.41 0.26
CA ARG A 156 -16.89 14.80 -0.61
C ARG A 156 -16.44 15.84 -1.63
N ALA A 157 -15.80 16.91 -1.17
CA ALA A 157 -15.28 17.97 -2.04
C ALA A 157 -14.25 17.44 -3.07
N TYR A 158 -13.42 16.46 -2.71
CA TYR A 158 -12.46 15.84 -3.63
C TYR A 158 -13.16 14.97 -4.69
N SER A 159 -14.12 14.13 -4.28
CA SER A 159 -14.85 13.26 -5.22
C SER A 159 -15.74 14.03 -6.20
N GLU A 160 -16.23 15.20 -5.82
CA GLU A 160 -16.95 16.13 -6.70
C GLU A 160 -16.05 16.84 -7.72
N ARG A 161 -14.77 17.04 -7.41
CA ARG A 161 -13.79 17.65 -8.35
C ARG A 161 -13.28 16.69 -9.42
N GLY A 162 -13.42 15.39 -9.21
CA GLY A 162 -12.98 14.35 -10.15
C GLY A 162 -14.04 13.93 -11.18
N ARG A 163 -15.22 14.55 -11.18
CA ARG A 163 -16.30 14.37 -12.16
C ARG A 163 -16.32 15.52 -13.16
#